data_AF-A0A392P892-F1
#
_entry.id   AF-A0A392P892-F1
#
_cell.length_a   1.000
_cell.length_b   1.000
_cell.length_c   1.000
_cell.angle_alpha   90.00
_cell.angle_beta   90.00
_cell.angle_gamma   90.00
#
_symmetry.space_group_name_H-M   'P 1'
#
loop_
_entity.id
_entity.type
_entity.pdbx_description
1 polymer ?
#
loop_
_entity_poly.entity_id
_entity_poly.type
_entity_poly.pdbx_seq_one_letter_code
_entity_poly.pdbx_strand_id
1 'polypeptide(L)'
;WKERDKTLLVDPDEIDCLKRVARLNEDADSIYELYKHPNPTCEAGSIWKDIVLSPSRLNIQQELKCAIQKVEIFAMQNANLLMEK
;
A
#
# COMPACT_ATOMS: atom_id res chain seq x y z
N TRP A 1 12.48 31.30 -26.98
CA TRP A 1 11.97 30.07 -26.33
C TRP A 1 11.44 30.47 -24.93
N LYS A 2 10.33 29.84 -24.51
CA LYS A 2 9.17 30.32 -23.69
C LYS A 2 9.30 31.51 -22.71
N GLU A 3 8.36 32.45 -22.88
CA GLU A 3 8.03 33.59 -21.99
C GLU A 3 7.55 33.13 -20.60
N ARG A 4 7.90 33.94 -19.58
CA ARG A 4 7.74 33.64 -18.14
C ARG A 4 6.30 33.80 -17.61
N ASP A 5 5.37 34.33 -18.40
CA ASP A 5 4.00 34.65 -17.96
C ASP A 5 2.95 33.61 -18.37
N LYS A 6 3.37 32.35 -18.54
CA LYS A 6 2.44 31.24 -18.72
C LYS A 6 2.39 30.46 -17.43
N THR A 7 1.43 30.79 -16.57
CA THR A 7 0.92 29.83 -15.57
C THR A 7 0.67 28.54 -16.34
N LEU A 8 1.42 27.50 -16.02
CA LEU A 8 1.28 26.19 -16.63
C LEU A 8 -0.23 25.87 -16.69
N LEU A 9 -0.77 25.62 -17.89
CA LEU A 9 -2.12 25.10 -18.10
C LEU A 9 -2.21 23.64 -17.60
N VAL A 10 -1.63 23.38 -16.44
CA VAL A 10 -1.71 22.10 -15.75
C VAL A 10 -2.99 22.18 -14.95
N ASP A 11 -3.86 21.21 -15.18
CA ASP A 11 -5.13 21.12 -14.48
C ASP A 11 -4.86 21.08 -12.95
N PRO A 12 -5.44 21.99 -12.16
CA PRO A 12 -5.35 21.93 -10.71
C PRO A 12 -5.75 20.58 -10.11
N ASP A 13 -6.60 19.82 -10.80
CA ASP A 13 -7.02 18.47 -10.41
C ASP A 13 -5.93 17.43 -10.73
N GLU A 14 -5.19 17.60 -11.83
CA GLU A 14 -4.04 16.75 -12.17
C GLU A 14 -2.91 16.91 -11.15
N ILE A 15 -2.71 18.10 -10.59
CA ILE A 15 -1.68 18.33 -9.56
C ILE A 15 -2.12 17.90 -8.14
N ASP A 16 -3.42 17.69 -7.88
CA ASP A 16 -3.87 17.27 -6.55
C ASP A 16 -3.35 15.89 -6.18
N CYS A 17 -3.28 14.96 -7.15
CA CYS A 17 -2.72 13.64 -6.91
C CYS A 17 -1.25 13.72 -6.44
N LEU A 18 -0.47 14.64 -7.00
CA LEU A 18 0.91 14.89 -6.59
C LEU A 18 0.99 15.49 -5.19
N LYS A 19 0.09 16.41 -4.84
CA LYS A 19 0.00 16.95 -3.47
C LYS A 19 -0.37 15.86 -2.45
N ARG A 20 -1.20 14.89 -2.83
CA ARG A 20 -1.56 13.75 -1.97
C ARG A 20 -0.36 12.82 -1.79
N VAL A 21 0.34 12.47 -2.87
CA VAL A 21 1.55 11.63 -2.82
C VAL A 21 2.65 12.29 -1.98
N ALA A 22 2.86 13.59 -2.13
CA ALA A 22 3.87 14.33 -1.36
C ALA A 22 3.60 14.40 0.15
N ARG A 23 2.39 14.04 0.61
CA ARG A 23 2.01 14.01 2.04
C ARG A 23 2.08 12.61 2.65
N LEU A 24 2.37 11.59 1.85
CA LEU A 24 2.47 10.21 2.34
C LEU A 24 3.68 10.08 3.28
N ASN A 25 3.56 9.18 4.24
CA ASN A 25 4.67 8.77 5.08
C ASN A 25 5.52 7.73 4.32
N GLU A 26 6.74 8.09 3.94
CA GLU A 26 7.65 7.22 3.19
C GLU A 26 8.19 6.06 4.04
N ASP A 27 8.23 6.23 5.37
CA ASP A 27 8.66 5.22 6.33
C ASP A 27 7.49 4.37 6.86
N ALA A 28 6.33 4.41 6.21
CA ALA A 28 5.16 3.66 6.67
C ALA A 28 5.33 2.14 6.46
N ASP A 29 5.22 1.37 7.53
CA ASP A 29 5.21 -0.10 7.48
C ASP A 29 3.79 -0.64 7.28
N SER A 30 2.76 0.19 7.46
CA SER A 30 1.36 -0.19 7.28
C SER A 30 0.50 0.89 6.63
N ILE A 31 -0.63 0.46 6.06
CA ILE A 31 -1.60 1.37 5.43
C ILE A 31 -2.19 2.38 6.43
N TYR A 32 -2.20 2.06 7.72
CA TYR A 32 -2.69 2.94 8.77
C TYR A 32 -1.76 4.14 9.01
N GLU A 33 -0.48 3.98 8.72
CA GLU A 33 0.58 4.98 8.88
C GLU A 33 0.87 5.76 7.60
N LEU A 34 0.46 5.22 6.44
CA LEU A 34 0.75 5.78 5.13
C LEU A 34 0.18 7.20 4.95
N TYR A 35 -1.00 7.46 5.51
CA TYR A 35 -1.66 8.77 5.47
C TYR A 35 -1.68 9.43 6.85
N LYS A 36 -1.34 10.73 6.90
CA LYS A 36 -1.58 11.57 8.08
C LYS A 36 -3.08 11.72 8.35
N HIS A 37 -3.48 11.98 9.60
CA HIS A 37 -4.89 12.08 9.98
C HIS A 37 -5.58 13.34 9.41
N PRO A 38 -6.86 13.22 8.98
CA PRO A 38 -7.68 12.00 8.94
C PRO A 38 -7.25 11.06 7.80
N ASN A 39 -7.23 9.75 8.10
CA ASN A 39 -6.75 8.75 7.15
C ASN A 39 -7.90 8.35 6.18
N PRO A 40 -7.80 8.67 4.87
CA PRO A 40 -8.85 8.38 3.91
C PRO A 40 -9.09 6.89 3.69
N THR A 41 -8.17 6.01 4.09
CA THR A 41 -8.33 4.54 3.93
C THR A 41 -9.34 3.95 4.91
N CYS A 42 -9.73 4.70 5.94
CA CYS A 42 -10.72 4.28 6.94
C CYS A 42 -12.10 4.91 6.71
N GLU A 43 -12.24 5.75 5.68
CA GLU A 43 -13.49 6.41 5.32
C GLU A 43 -14.42 5.47 4.54
N ALA A 44 -15.73 5.67 4.67
CA ALA A 44 -16.71 4.91 3.90
C ALA A 44 -16.60 5.26 2.40
N GLY A 45 -16.71 4.27 1.51
CA GLY A 45 -16.44 4.46 0.08
C GLY A 45 -14.97 4.26 -0.31
N SER A 46 -14.07 4.08 0.66
CA SER A 46 -12.68 3.74 0.37
C SER A 46 -12.55 2.26 0.07
N ILE A 47 -11.74 1.92 -0.94
CA ILE A 47 -11.43 0.54 -1.33
C ILE A 47 -10.85 -0.24 -0.14
N TRP A 48 -10.04 0.42 0.69
CA TRP A 48 -9.46 -0.19 1.88
C TRP A 48 -10.51 -0.62 2.87
N LYS A 49 -11.47 0.24 3.22
CA LYS A 49 -12.55 -0.12 4.14
C LYS A 49 -13.52 -1.14 3.55
N ASP A 50 -13.96 -0.88 2.33
CA ASP A 50 -15.12 -1.60 1.77
C ASP A 50 -14.73 -2.95 1.17
N ILE A 51 -13.48 -3.11 0.72
CA ILE A 51 -13.01 -4.32 0.03
C ILE A 51 -11.89 -5.02 0.80
N VAL A 52 -10.81 -4.30 1.16
CA VAL A 52 -9.60 -4.93 1.71
C VAL A 52 -9.77 -5.33 3.18
N LEU A 53 -10.34 -4.44 3.99
CA LEU A 53 -10.61 -4.61 5.41
C LEU A 53 -12.00 -5.20 5.68
N SER A 54 -12.73 -5.59 4.63
CA SER A 54 -14.07 -6.17 4.77
C SER A 54 -14.00 -7.46 5.59
N PRO A 55 -14.82 -7.60 6.66
CA PRO A 55 -14.85 -8.81 7.49
C PRO A 55 -15.15 -10.09 6.71
N SER A 56 -15.85 -9.97 5.57
CA SER A 56 -16.13 -11.09 4.64
C SER A 56 -14.87 -11.76 4.10
N ARG A 57 -13.71 -11.08 4.13
CA ARG A 57 -12.44 -11.55 3.59
C ARG A 57 -11.58 -12.27 4.62
N LEU A 58 -11.97 -12.30 5.90
CA LEU A 58 -11.15 -12.81 7.00
C LEU A 58 -10.67 -14.24 6.74
N ASN A 59 -11.58 -15.14 6.39
CA ASN A 59 -11.23 -16.56 6.16
C ASN A 59 -10.26 -16.73 4.99
N ILE A 60 -10.50 -16.03 3.88
CA ILE A 60 -9.63 -16.09 2.68
C ILE A 60 -8.24 -15.51 3.00
N GLN A 61 -8.17 -14.41 3.73
CA GLN A 61 -6.89 -13.83 4.16
C GLN A 61 -6.12 -14.77 5.09
N GLN A 62 -6.81 -15.44 6.01
CA GLN A 62 -6.19 -16.40 6.92
C GLN A 62 -5.64 -17.63 6.18
N GLU A 63 -6.40 -18.16 5.23
CA GLU A 63 -5.95 -19.28 4.38
C GLU A 63 -4.72 -18.89 3.55
N LEU A 64 -4.76 -17.72 2.90
CA LEU A 64 -3.64 -17.19 2.14
C LEU A 64 -2.40 -17.01 3.00
N LYS A 65 -2.55 -16.41 4.19
CA LYS A 65 -1.45 -16.24 5.16
C LYS A 65 -0.83 -17.59 5.53
N CYS A 66 -1.67 -18.59 5.83
CA CYS A 66 -1.21 -19.93 6.15
C CYS A 66 -0.45 -20.57 4.97
N ALA A 67 -0.94 -20.41 3.74
CA ALA A 67 -0.28 -20.92 2.55
C ALA A 67 1.10 -20.27 2.32
N ILE A 68 1.19 -18.95 2.44
CA ILE A 68 2.46 -18.19 2.34
C ILE A 68 3.46 -18.68 3.38
N GLN A 69 3.05 -18.76 4.65
CA GLN A 69 3.92 -19.21 5.74
C GLN A 69 4.47 -20.62 5.51
N LYS A 70 3.65 -21.54 4.98
CA LYS A 70 4.12 -22.89 4.63
C LYS A 70 5.21 -22.86 3.56
N VAL A 71 5.05 -22.03 2.54
CA VAL A 71 6.04 -21.89 1.46
C VAL A 71 7.33 -21.26 1.99
N GLU A 72 7.23 -20.20 2.80
CA GLU A 72 8.40 -19.53 3.41
C GLU A 72 9.18 -20.47 4.32
N ILE A 73 8.50 -21.22 5.19
CA ILE A 73 9.12 -22.22 6.06
C ILE A 73 9.85 -23.28 5.22
N PHE A 74 9.19 -23.80 4.17
CA PHE A 74 9.80 -24.79 3.29
C PHE A 74 11.02 -24.24 2.57
N ALA A 75 10.96 -23.00 2.08
CA ALA A 75 12.09 -22.34 1.43
C ALA A 75 13.28 -22.15 2.40
N MET A 76 13.03 -21.72 3.64
CA MET A 76 14.06 -21.57 4.66
C MET A 76 14.68 -22.92 5.07
N GLN A 77 13.88 -23.97 5.22
CA GLN A 77 14.38 -25.32 5.51
C GLN A 77 15.30 -25.82 4.40
N ASN A 78 14.90 -25.63 3.13
CA ASN A 78 15.72 -26.01 1.99
C ASN A 78 17.01 -25.20 1.90
N ALA A 79 16.96 -23.90 2.19
CA ALA A 79 18.16 -23.05 2.22
C ALA A 79 19.16 -23.51 3.28
N ASN A 80 18.69 -23.86 4.48
CA ASN A 80 19.55 -24.37 5.56
C ASN A 80 20.20 -25.72 5.18
N LEU A 81 19.44 -26.64 4.59
CA LEU A 81 19.97 -27.93 4.12
C LEU A 81 21.03 -27.80 3.00
N LEU A 82 21.00 -26.71 2.23
CA LEU A 82 22.01 -26.41 1.22
C LEU A 82 23.26 -25.75 1.81
N MET A 83 23.16 -25.10 2.97
CA MET A 83 24.30 -24.49 3.67
C MET A 83 25.05 -25.46 4.59
N GLU A 84 24.44 -26.60 4.93
CA GLU A 84 25.04 -27.66 5.75
C GLU A 84 25.77 -28.76 4.94
N LYS A 85 25.84 -28.65 3.61
CA LYS A 85 26.58 -29.58 2.72
C LYS A 85 27.86 -28.95 2.18
#